data_AF-A0A386PWN2-F1
#
_entry.id   AF-A0A386PWN2-F1
#
_cell.length_a   1.000
_cell.length_b   1.000
_cell.length_c   1.000
_cell.angle_alpha   90.00
_cell.angle_beta   90.00
_cell.angle_gamma   90.00
#
_symmetry.space_group_name_H-M   'P 1'
#
loop_
_entity.id
_entity.type
_entity.pdbx_description
1 polymer ?
#
loop_
_entity_poly.entity_id
_entity_poly.type
_entity_poly.pdbx_seq_one_letter_code
_entity_poly.pdbx_strand_id
1 'polypeptide(L)'
;MDTSNVTNMSQMFLNCRSLKKLDLSSFNTNSVQDMSQMFGGCSDLRMLNITNFDTSKVTNMNGMFAGCETLEELDLSNFDTKNVQSMDNMFQATDALKSLKLGDKFVVPENKEKDLKLVDRTWIDVGTGTTKNPKPTNKIGISSDELLKHHDKGNWVVKPEKEYLGNFRIMVANNLHKDIVVTVPDNIRPEYVGSVFEVDVPKITGYTADKKTLTITAIDEGLISNDEITYTKVETKPAVKSVPTQTTVKPSNSLRLAEDIIKPKSVATAEPKTESKIEPETPAKPEVSVDSEPDVQAEQGKVSKFMNYISVHSDIKEAKTYSMDGQLNEGNTLRRSYSWFSDKELKLGNQKYYHVLGDSWVKAEDVYIYREAQNLVKTSSDVVMTNLYNSRAELLTNRGLSAGSTWQTSKEVMLNNHKYYQITANEFVDSDNVEVVNG
;
A
#
# COMPACT_ATOMS: atom_id res chain seq x y z
N MET A 1 -9.68 -31.09 28.10
CA MET A 1 -9.98 -32.50 27.78
C MET A 1 -8.65 -33.23 27.79
N ASP A 2 -8.56 -34.43 28.36
CA ASP A 2 -7.35 -35.25 28.24
C ASP A 2 -7.47 -36.11 26.96
N THR A 3 -6.47 -36.02 26.09
CA THR A 3 -6.38 -36.77 24.83
C THR A 3 -5.18 -37.72 24.79
N SER A 4 -4.42 -37.85 25.88
CA SER A 4 -3.13 -38.56 25.93
C SER A 4 -3.15 -40.03 25.49
N ASN A 5 -4.31 -40.69 25.62
CA ASN A 5 -4.52 -42.09 25.24
C ASN A 5 -5.30 -42.24 23.91
N VAL A 6 -5.62 -41.15 23.21
CA VAL A 6 -6.34 -41.21 21.94
C VAL A 6 -5.40 -41.69 20.84
N THR A 7 -5.77 -42.78 20.17
CA THR A 7 -5.01 -43.36 19.05
C THR A 7 -5.57 -43.01 17.67
N ASN A 8 -6.80 -42.50 17.61
CA ASN A 8 -7.47 -42.15 16.37
C ASN A 8 -8.18 -40.78 16.53
N MET A 9 -7.79 -39.81 15.71
CA MET A 9 -8.42 -38.49 15.59
C MET A 9 -8.94 -38.24 14.16
N SER A 10 -9.08 -39.29 13.35
CA SER A 10 -9.62 -39.16 12.00
C SER A 10 -11.03 -38.58 12.02
N GLN A 11 -11.31 -37.74 11.03
CA GLN A 11 -12.61 -37.08 10.83
C GLN A 11 -13.14 -36.23 12.01
N MET A 12 -12.31 -35.91 13.03
CA MET A 12 -12.78 -35.27 14.28
C MET A 12 -13.52 -33.94 14.08
N PHE A 13 -13.15 -33.16 13.06
CA PHE A 13 -13.82 -31.93 12.65
C PHE A 13 -14.32 -31.99 11.19
N LEU A 14 -14.52 -33.18 10.64
CA LEU A 14 -14.93 -33.37 9.24
C LEU A 14 -16.25 -32.63 8.92
N ASN A 15 -16.24 -31.84 7.86
CA ASN A 15 -17.33 -30.97 7.41
C ASN A 15 -17.85 -29.97 8.46
N CYS A 16 -17.02 -29.56 9.44
CA CYS A 16 -17.32 -28.41 10.31
C CYS A 16 -17.23 -27.07 9.55
N ARG A 17 -18.04 -26.90 8.49
CA ARG A 17 -17.95 -25.80 7.52
C ARG A 17 -17.95 -24.41 8.14
N SER A 18 -18.73 -24.19 9.20
CA SER A 18 -18.82 -22.88 9.89
C SER A 18 -17.74 -22.65 10.96
N LEU A 19 -16.77 -23.57 11.13
CA LEU A 19 -15.69 -23.44 12.11
C LEU A 19 -14.62 -22.47 11.60
N LYS A 20 -14.56 -21.26 12.16
CA LYS A 20 -13.68 -20.19 11.67
C LYS A 20 -12.29 -20.15 12.29
N LYS A 21 -12.19 -20.52 13.56
CA LYS A 21 -10.95 -20.55 14.34
C LYS A 21 -10.95 -21.82 15.20
N LEU A 22 -9.82 -22.49 15.30
CA LEU A 22 -9.63 -23.65 16.17
C LEU A 22 -8.24 -23.63 16.81
N ASP A 23 -8.20 -23.71 18.14
CA ASP A 23 -6.96 -23.84 18.90
C ASP A 23 -6.93 -25.20 19.60
N LEU A 24 -5.97 -26.05 19.21
CA LEU A 24 -5.74 -27.37 19.77
C LEU A 24 -4.44 -27.45 20.58
N SER A 25 -3.89 -26.30 20.99
CA SER A 25 -2.67 -26.19 21.82
C SER A 25 -2.65 -27.06 23.09
N SER A 26 -3.83 -27.39 23.63
CA SER A 26 -4.00 -28.25 24.81
C SER A 26 -4.06 -29.76 24.52
N PHE A 27 -4.09 -30.17 23.25
CA PHE A 27 -4.17 -31.59 22.89
C PHE A 27 -2.81 -32.26 23.05
N ASN A 28 -2.82 -33.46 23.62
CA ASN A 28 -1.71 -34.40 23.55
C ASN A 28 -1.99 -35.41 22.44
N THR A 29 -1.15 -35.45 21.40
CA THR A 29 -1.30 -36.34 20.24
C THR A 29 -0.26 -37.46 20.21
N ASN A 30 0.56 -37.62 21.26
CA ASN A 30 1.72 -38.52 21.29
C ASN A 30 1.42 -40.02 21.08
N SER A 31 0.15 -40.41 21.08
CA SER A 31 -0.34 -41.78 20.88
C SER A 31 -1.19 -41.95 19.62
N VAL A 32 -1.45 -40.85 18.89
CA VAL A 32 -2.30 -40.83 17.69
C VAL A 32 -1.59 -41.52 16.52
N GLN A 33 -2.33 -42.37 15.82
CA GLN A 33 -1.90 -43.17 14.67
C GLN A 33 -2.66 -42.76 13.40
N ASP A 34 -3.90 -42.28 13.51
CA ASP A 34 -4.71 -41.83 12.37
C ASP A 34 -5.21 -40.39 12.58
N MET A 35 -4.91 -39.50 11.62
CA MET A 35 -5.38 -38.11 11.53
C MET A 35 -6.06 -37.82 10.17
N SER A 36 -6.44 -38.85 9.43
CA SER A 36 -7.08 -38.68 8.12
C SER A 36 -8.36 -37.86 8.19
N GLN A 37 -8.49 -36.91 7.28
CA GLN A 37 -9.60 -35.97 7.17
C GLN A 37 -9.95 -35.23 8.48
N MET A 38 -9.00 -35.09 9.43
CA MET A 38 -9.26 -34.49 10.75
C MET A 38 -9.91 -33.10 10.65
N PHE A 39 -9.54 -32.29 9.66
CA PHE A 39 -10.13 -30.98 9.36
C PHE A 39 -10.80 -30.93 7.97
N GLY A 40 -11.02 -32.09 7.33
CA GLY A 40 -11.54 -32.14 5.97
C GLY A 40 -12.88 -31.40 5.83
N GLY A 41 -13.07 -30.60 4.79
CA GLY A 41 -14.30 -29.85 4.53
C GLY A 41 -14.62 -28.74 5.53
N CYS A 42 -13.65 -28.26 6.32
CA CYS A 42 -13.81 -27.05 7.14
C CYS A 42 -13.66 -25.77 6.29
N SER A 43 -14.61 -25.52 5.38
CA SER A 43 -14.52 -24.44 4.38
C SER A 43 -14.21 -23.06 4.96
N ASP A 44 -14.85 -22.66 6.07
CA ASP A 44 -14.69 -21.32 6.66
C ASP A 44 -13.50 -21.22 7.65
N LEU A 45 -12.67 -22.27 7.78
CA LEU A 45 -11.54 -22.29 8.73
C LEU A 45 -10.41 -21.38 8.26
N ARG A 46 -10.15 -20.31 9.03
CA ARG A 46 -9.13 -19.29 8.76
C ARG A 46 -7.92 -19.35 9.67
N MET A 47 -8.08 -19.91 10.88
CA MET A 47 -7.04 -19.99 11.89
C MET A 47 -7.07 -21.37 12.55
N LEU A 48 -5.95 -22.08 12.45
CA LEU A 48 -5.78 -23.42 13.01
C LEU A 48 -4.45 -23.49 13.77
N ASN A 49 -4.51 -23.64 15.10
CA ASN A 49 -3.31 -23.87 15.90
C ASN A 49 -3.19 -25.36 16.25
N ILE A 50 -2.23 -26.00 15.58
CA ILE A 50 -1.81 -27.40 15.75
C ILE A 50 -0.30 -27.51 16.01
N THR A 51 0.35 -26.41 16.39
CA THR A 51 1.82 -26.32 16.54
C THR A 51 2.38 -27.26 17.61
N ASN A 52 1.56 -27.74 18.53
CA ASN A 52 1.88 -28.71 19.59
C ASN A 52 1.78 -30.18 19.16
N PHE A 53 1.34 -30.48 17.93
CA PHE A 53 1.09 -31.87 17.53
C PHE A 53 2.39 -32.67 17.38
N ASP A 54 2.53 -33.71 18.18
CA ASP A 54 3.45 -34.83 17.92
C ASP A 54 2.76 -35.79 16.94
N THR A 55 3.28 -35.87 15.72
CA THR A 55 2.79 -36.79 14.68
C THR A 55 3.67 -38.01 14.49
N SER A 56 4.69 -38.23 15.34
CA SER A 56 5.75 -39.22 15.11
C SER A 56 5.28 -40.68 15.06
N LYS A 57 4.05 -40.98 15.49
CA LYS A 57 3.38 -42.29 15.38
C LYS A 57 2.26 -42.36 14.34
N VAL A 58 1.93 -41.24 13.68
CA VAL A 58 0.85 -41.17 12.69
C VAL A 58 1.26 -41.94 11.43
N THR A 59 0.38 -42.83 10.97
CA THR A 59 0.55 -43.63 9.77
C THR A 59 -0.39 -43.19 8.63
N ASN A 60 -1.44 -42.41 8.93
CA ASN A 60 -2.43 -41.95 7.96
C ASN A 60 -2.77 -40.46 8.13
N MET A 61 -2.57 -39.65 7.08
CA MET A 61 -2.90 -38.22 7.01
C MET A 61 -3.76 -37.87 5.78
N ASN A 62 -4.41 -38.86 5.15
CA ASN A 62 -5.18 -38.67 3.93
C ASN A 62 -6.23 -37.55 4.07
N GLY A 63 -6.18 -36.56 3.18
CA GLY A 63 -7.11 -35.43 3.15
C GLY A 63 -7.18 -34.61 4.45
N MET A 64 -6.13 -34.61 5.30
CA MET A 64 -6.17 -33.98 6.63
C MET A 64 -6.66 -32.52 6.64
N PHE A 65 -6.31 -31.73 5.60
CA PHE A 65 -6.76 -30.35 5.40
C PHE A 65 -7.61 -30.17 4.13
N ALA A 66 -8.04 -31.25 3.48
CA ALA A 66 -8.75 -31.17 2.19
C ALA A 66 -10.04 -30.37 2.31
N GLY A 67 -10.26 -29.35 1.47
CA GLY A 67 -11.43 -28.47 1.53
C GLY A 67 -11.42 -27.47 2.69
N CYS A 68 -10.25 -27.16 3.27
CA CYS A 68 -10.07 -25.97 4.12
C CYS A 68 -9.93 -24.71 3.24
N GLU A 69 -10.99 -24.38 2.50
CA GLU A 69 -10.98 -23.41 1.39
C GLU A 69 -10.51 -22.00 1.78
N THR A 70 -10.71 -21.57 3.03
CA THR A 70 -10.31 -20.23 3.52
C THR A 70 -9.08 -20.20 4.43
N LEU A 71 -8.34 -21.31 4.56
CA LEU A 71 -7.16 -21.38 5.43
C LEU A 71 -5.94 -20.74 4.75
N GLU A 72 -5.52 -19.57 5.21
CA GLU A 72 -4.43 -18.80 4.56
C GLU A 72 -3.03 -19.18 5.05
N GLU A 73 -2.89 -19.63 6.29
CA GLU A 73 -1.60 -19.94 6.92
C GLU A 73 -1.63 -21.31 7.60
N LEU A 74 -0.57 -22.11 7.42
CA LEU A 74 -0.44 -23.44 8.05
C LEU A 74 1.00 -23.72 8.50
N ASP A 75 1.16 -24.01 9.80
CA ASP A 75 2.46 -24.36 10.40
C ASP A 75 2.54 -25.87 10.67
N LEU A 76 3.35 -26.56 9.87
CA LEU A 76 3.66 -27.99 9.97
C LEU A 76 5.10 -28.21 10.47
N SER A 77 5.74 -27.23 11.10
CA SER A 77 7.16 -27.33 11.50
C SER A 77 7.48 -28.44 12.50
N ASN A 78 6.48 -28.88 13.28
CA ASN A 78 6.63 -29.99 14.24
C ASN A 78 6.14 -31.33 13.70
N PHE A 79 5.64 -31.40 12.45
CA PHE A 79 5.19 -32.66 11.86
C PHE A 79 6.38 -33.56 11.50
N ASP A 80 6.41 -34.73 12.12
CA ASP A 80 7.27 -35.86 11.78
C ASP A 80 6.44 -36.85 10.97
N THR A 81 6.67 -36.91 9.66
CA THR A 81 5.84 -37.68 8.72
C THR A 81 6.53 -38.94 8.22
N LYS A 82 7.72 -39.28 8.73
CA LYS A 82 8.54 -40.43 8.27
C LYS A 82 7.85 -41.80 8.35
N ASN A 83 6.83 -41.92 9.22
CA ASN A 83 6.06 -43.12 9.46
C ASN A 83 4.71 -43.13 8.73
N VAL A 84 4.38 -42.03 8.02
CA VAL A 84 3.11 -41.89 7.32
C VAL A 84 3.14 -42.68 6.02
N GLN A 85 2.15 -43.58 5.86
CA GLN A 85 2.02 -44.49 4.73
C GLN A 85 1.13 -43.92 3.62
N SER A 86 0.27 -42.95 3.94
CA SER A 86 -0.67 -42.33 3.02
C SER A 86 -0.93 -40.87 3.40
N MET A 87 -0.74 -39.97 2.43
CA MET A 87 -0.87 -38.50 2.54
C MET A 87 -1.73 -37.94 1.39
N ASP A 88 -2.51 -38.80 0.76
CA ASP A 88 -3.19 -38.53 -0.49
C ASP A 88 -4.26 -37.45 -0.27
N ASN A 89 -4.29 -36.46 -1.16
CA ASN A 89 -5.18 -35.31 -1.16
C ASN A 89 -5.08 -34.40 0.09
N MET A 90 -3.98 -34.47 0.87
CA MET A 90 -3.81 -33.73 2.13
C MET A 90 -4.13 -32.23 2.06
N PHE A 91 -3.83 -31.58 0.92
CA PHE A 91 -4.07 -30.15 0.64
C PHE A 91 -5.07 -29.91 -0.50
N GLN A 92 -5.86 -30.90 -0.90
CA GLN A 92 -6.83 -30.75 -1.98
C GLN A 92 -7.83 -29.63 -1.66
N ALA A 93 -7.99 -28.66 -2.56
CA ALA A 93 -8.89 -27.50 -2.39
C ALA A 93 -8.57 -26.63 -1.14
N THR A 94 -7.28 -26.45 -0.80
CA THR A 94 -6.83 -25.40 0.13
C THR A 94 -6.45 -24.12 -0.64
N ASP A 95 -7.38 -23.61 -1.45
CA ASP A 95 -7.04 -22.63 -2.50
C ASP A 95 -6.60 -21.26 -1.95
N ALA A 96 -7.03 -20.89 -0.73
CA ALA A 96 -6.59 -19.68 -0.05
C ALA A 96 -5.20 -19.76 0.61
N LEU A 97 -4.56 -20.94 0.64
CA LEU A 97 -3.29 -21.12 1.34
C LEU A 97 -2.17 -20.26 0.72
N LYS A 98 -1.64 -19.36 1.52
CA LYS A 98 -0.63 -18.34 1.15
C LYS A 98 0.67 -18.48 1.93
N SER A 99 0.65 -19.09 3.12
CA SER A 99 1.85 -19.38 3.91
C SER A 99 1.86 -20.85 4.36
N LEU A 100 2.99 -21.52 4.14
CA LEU A 100 3.20 -22.90 4.55
C LEU A 100 4.59 -23.04 5.19
N LYS A 101 4.65 -23.54 6.42
CA LYS A 101 5.92 -23.72 7.15
C LYS A 101 6.20 -25.21 7.34
N LEU A 102 7.33 -25.67 6.81
CA LEU A 102 7.74 -27.08 6.76
C LEU A 102 9.02 -27.28 7.59
N GLY A 103 8.97 -28.21 8.55
CA GLY A 103 10.12 -28.58 9.39
C GLY A 103 10.86 -29.81 8.88
N ASP A 104 12.10 -30.01 9.34
CA ASP A 104 13.05 -31.00 8.77
C ASP A 104 12.50 -32.44 8.69
N LYS A 105 11.57 -32.80 9.57
CA LYS A 105 10.94 -34.13 9.65
C LYS A 105 9.69 -34.29 8.77
N PHE A 106 9.28 -33.24 8.06
CA PHE A 106 8.24 -33.31 7.03
C PHE A 106 8.83 -33.90 5.75
N VAL A 107 8.62 -35.21 5.58
CA VAL A 107 9.07 -36.02 4.45
C VAL A 107 7.85 -36.50 3.67
N VAL A 108 7.77 -36.10 2.41
CA VAL A 108 6.84 -36.72 1.45
C VAL A 108 7.55 -37.94 0.85
N PRO A 109 6.89 -39.10 0.70
CA PRO A 109 7.47 -40.25 0.01
C PRO A 109 7.86 -39.93 -1.43
N GLU A 110 8.86 -40.63 -1.97
CA GLU A 110 9.39 -40.33 -3.30
C GLU A 110 8.32 -40.46 -4.40
N ASN A 111 8.21 -39.44 -5.26
CA ASN A 111 7.21 -39.35 -6.35
C ASN A 111 5.75 -39.22 -5.86
N LYS A 112 5.51 -38.85 -4.60
CA LYS A 112 4.18 -38.62 -4.01
C LYS A 112 3.78 -37.16 -3.82
N GLU A 113 4.64 -36.21 -4.18
CA GLU A 113 4.40 -34.76 -4.07
C GLU A 113 3.07 -34.34 -4.73
N LYS A 114 2.81 -34.87 -5.93
CA LYS A 114 1.57 -34.63 -6.70
C LYS A 114 0.33 -35.27 -6.10
N ASP A 115 0.47 -36.25 -5.23
CA ASP A 115 -0.68 -36.92 -4.60
C ASP A 115 -1.20 -36.11 -3.41
N LEU A 116 -0.41 -35.22 -2.80
CA LEU A 116 -0.86 -34.32 -1.73
C LEU A 116 -1.82 -33.22 -2.21
N LYS A 117 -1.86 -32.92 -3.51
CA LYS A 117 -2.75 -31.92 -4.16
C LYS A 117 -2.62 -30.48 -3.61
N LEU A 118 -1.41 -30.05 -3.26
CA LEU A 118 -1.15 -28.63 -2.99
C LEU A 118 -1.48 -27.79 -4.23
N VAL A 119 -2.21 -26.69 -4.05
CA VAL A 119 -2.60 -25.77 -5.14
C VAL A 119 -1.36 -25.26 -5.86
N ASP A 120 -1.32 -25.37 -7.20
CA ASP A 120 -0.14 -25.02 -7.97
C ASP A 120 0.11 -23.51 -7.96
N ARG A 121 1.16 -23.14 -7.24
CA ARG A 121 1.63 -21.78 -7.01
C ARG A 121 3.15 -21.75 -7.01
N THR A 122 3.69 -20.56 -7.27
CA THR A 122 5.11 -20.25 -7.03
C THR A 122 5.29 -19.86 -5.56
N TRP A 123 6.22 -20.49 -4.86
CA TRP A 123 6.52 -20.27 -3.45
C TRP A 123 7.91 -19.65 -3.25
N ILE A 124 8.02 -18.72 -2.31
CA ILE A 124 9.23 -17.96 -2.00
C ILE A 124 9.62 -18.24 -0.54
N ASP A 125 10.90 -18.53 -0.32
CA ASP A 125 11.49 -18.65 1.02
C ASP A 125 11.49 -17.28 1.72
N VAL A 126 10.92 -17.22 2.92
CA VAL A 126 10.92 -15.99 3.73
C VAL A 126 12.35 -15.59 4.13
N GLY A 127 13.25 -16.55 4.30
CA GLY A 127 14.67 -16.34 4.60
C GLY A 127 14.89 -15.45 5.82
N THR A 128 15.57 -14.31 5.62
CA THR A 128 15.84 -13.31 6.67
C THR A 128 14.78 -12.21 6.77
N GLY A 129 13.67 -12.36 6.05
CA GLY A 129 12.59 -11.39 5.94
C GLY A 129 11.41 -11.68 6.87
N THR A 130 10.23 -11.27 6.42
CA THR A 130 8.94 -11.59 7.04
C THR A 130 7.99 -12.16 5.98
N THR A 131 6.87 -12.77 6.39
CA THR A 131 5.85 -13.24 5.43
C THR A 131 5.33 -12.13 4.51
N LYS A 132 5.37 -10.86 4.96
CA LYS A 132 4.95 -9.65 4.21
C LYS A 132 6.06 -8.99 3.37
N ASN A 133 7.30 -9.42 3.56
CA ASN A 133 8.50 -8.91 2.88
C ASN A 133 9.60 -9.99 2.99
N PRO A 134 9.52 -11.05 2.17
CA PRO A 134 10.49 -12.14 2.21
C PRO A 134 11.87 -11.63 1.77
N LYS A 135 12.93 -12.20 2.36
CA LYS A 135 14.31 -11.95 1.94
C LYS A 135 14.98 -13.30 1.73
N PRO A 136 14.71 -13.95 0.59
CA PRO A 136 15.13 -15.32 0.33
C PRO A 136 16.65 -15.39 0.32
N THR A 137 17.23 -16.34 1.05
CA THR A 137 18.68 -16.51 1.08
C THR A 137 19.18 -17.56 0.10
N ASN A 138 18.30 -18.44 -0.40
CA ASN A 138 18.68 -19.62 -1.18
C ASN A 138 17.93 -19.79 -2.51
N LYS A 139 16.58 -19.73 -2.53
CA LYS A 139 15.77 -19.98 -3.73
C LYS A 139 14.78 -18.84 -4.01
N ILE A 140 14.74 -18.35 -5.24
CA ILE A 140 13.82 -17.29 -5.71
C ILE A 140 12.69 -17.94 -6.52
N GLY A 141 11.61 -18.35 -5.85
CA GLY A 141 10.46 -18.98 -6.50
C GLY A 141 10.67 -20.45 -6.86
N ILE A 142 9.89 -21.35 -6.24
CA ILE A 142 9.80 -22.77 -6.59
C ILE A 142 8.35 -23.17 -6.84
N SER A 143 8.11 -24.24 -7.61
CA SER A 143 6.75 -24.77 -7.78
C SER A 143 6.26 -25.50 -6.53
N SER A 144 4.96 -25.77 -6.47
CA SER A 144 4.37 -26.52 -5.35
C SER A 144 4.84 -27.97 -5.28
N ASP A 145 5.09 -28.60 -6.44
CA ASP A 145 5.74 -29.91 -6.56
C ASP A 145 7.20 -29.90 -6.07
N GLU A 146 7.92 -28.78 -6.23
CA GLU A 146 9.29 -28.66 -5.72
C GLU A 146 9.31 -28.43 -4.22
N LEU A 147 8.46 -27.54 -3.70
CA LEU A 147 8.31 -27.26 -2.27
C LEU A 147 8.07 -28.51 -1.41
N LEU A 148 7.33 -29.49 -1.94
CA LEU A 148 7.02 -30.71 -1.20
C LEU A 148 8.18 -31.74 -1.16
N LYS A 149 9.31 -31.47 -1.83
CA LYS A 149 10.48 -32.36 -1.80
C LYS A 149 11.19 -32.31 -0.45
N HIS A 150 11.93 -33.37 -0.15
CA HIS A 150 12.55 -33.55 1.17
C HIS A 150 13.50 -32.41 1.59
N HIS A 151 14.10 -31.66 0.65
CA HIS A 151 15.07 -30.61 0.95
C HIS A 151 14.50 -29.18 1.11
N ASP A 152 13.24 -28.94 0.75
CA ASP A 152 12.64 -27.60 0.77
C ASP A 152 11.96 -27.32 2.13
N LYS A 153 12.78 -26.91 3.09
CA LYS A 153 12.41 -26.66 4.50
C LYS A 153 12.54 -25.19 4.85
N GLY A 154 11.69 -24.72 5.77
CA GLY A 154 11.60 -23.32 6.15
C GLY A 154 10.18 -22.78 6.15
N ASN A 155 10.06 -21.45 6.11
CA ASN A 155 8.79 -20.74 6.04
C ASN A 155 8.62 -20.21 4.61
N TRP A 156 7.54 -20.62 3.95
CA TRP A 156 7.29 -20.32 2.55
C TRP A 156 6.03 -19.49 2.40
N VAL A 157 6.08 -18.51 1.51
CA VAL A 157 4.92 -17.71 1.11
C VAL A 157 4.70 -17.76 -0.40
N VAL A 158 3.45 -17.73 -0.82
CA VAL A 158 3.07 -17.65 -2.23
C VAL A 158 3.59 -16.34 -2.84
N LYS A 159 4.31 -16.41 -3.96
CA LYS A 159 4.63 -15.25 -4.79
C LYS A 159 3.31 -14.65 -5.30
N PRO A 160 2.95 -13.40 -4.96
CA PRO A 160 1.67 -12.88 -5.40
C PRO A 160 1.66 -12.45 -6.87
N GLU A 161 0.46 -12.31 -7.41
CA GLU A 161 0.19 -12.33 -8.86
C GLU A 161 0.43 -10.99 -9.58
N LYS A 162 0.71 -9.89 -8.85
CA LYS A 162 0.94 -8.54 -9.41
C LYS A 162 2.36 -8.05 -9.11
N GLU A 163 3.21 -7.99 -10.14
CA GLU A 163 4.54 -7.38 -10.02
C GLU A 163 4.47 -5.84 -10.10
N TYR A 164 5.22 -5.14 -9.23
CA TYR A 164 5.35 -3.67 -9.29
C TYR A 164 6.39 -3.27 -10.34
N LEU A 165 5.91 -2.74 -11.47
CA LEU A 165 6.74 -2.30 -12.58
C LEU A 165 6.80 -0.77 -12.65
N GLY A 166 7.97 -0.19 -12.39
CA GLY A 166 8.23 1.24 -12.64
C GLY A 166 9.29 1.87 -11.74
N ASN A 167 9.73 3.08 -12.10
CA ASN A 167 10.58 3.93 -11.28
C ASN A 167 9.69 4.73 -10.32
N PHE A 168 9.39 4.17 -9.16
CA PHE A 168 8.48 4.81 -8.21
C PHE A 168 9.12 6.00 -7.50
N ARG A 169 8.33 7.08 -7.39
CA ARG A 169 8.66 8.29 -6.64
C ARG A 169 7.57 8.54 -5.63
N ILE A 170 7.97 8.71 -4.37
CA ILE A 170 7.08 9.07 -3.27
C ILE A 170 7.43 10.48 -2.80
N MET A 171 6.42 11.28 -2.49
CA MET A 171 6.61 12.53 -1.75
C MET A 171 6.59 12.24 -0.26
N VAL A 172 7.51 12.85 0.47
CA VAL A 172 7.70 12.58 1.90
C VAL A 172 7.45 13.83 2.73
N ALA A 173 6.61 13.65 3.73
CA ALA A 173 6.24 14.66 4.71
C ALA A 173 7.47 15.25 5.41
N ASN A 174 7.60 16.57 5.43
CA ASN A 174 8.74 17.24 6.06
C ASN A 174 8.46 18.68 6.49
N ASN A 175 9.29 19.17 7.41
CA ASN A 175 9.19 20.51 7.99
C ASN A 175 9.86 21.63 7.17
N LEU A 176 10.51 21.35 6.03
CA LEU A 176 11.19 22.38 5.23
C LEU A 176 10.26 23.11 4.25
N HIS A 177 8.97 22.73 4.20
CA HIS A 177 7.96 23.21 3.24
C HIS A 177 8.38 23.05 1.77
N LYS A 178 9.30 22.12 1.49
CA LYS A 178 9.79 21.79 0.15
C LYS A 178 9.43 20.36 -0.21
N ASP A 179 9.21 20.12 -1.49
CA ASP A 179 8.95 18.79 -2.01
C ASP A 179 10.20 17.92 -1.88
N ILE A 180 10.14 16.95 -0.97
CA ILE A 180 11.17 15.91 -0.84
C ILE A 180 10.62 14.67 -1.53
N VAL A 181 11.15 14.41 -2.73
CA VAL A 181 10.79 13.25 -3.53
C VAL A 181 11.85 12.17 -3.35
N VAL A 182 11.46 11.04 -2.76
CA VAL A 182 12.31 9.84 -2.69
C VAL A 182 12.04 9.00 -3.92
N THR A 183 13.09 8.70 -4.69
CA THR A 183 13.04 7.67 -5.72
C THR A 183 13.33 6.33 -5.02
N VAL A 184 12.39 5.40 -5.10
CA VAL A 184 12.56 4.06 -4.52
C VAL A 184 13.54 3.28 -5.40
N PRO A 185 14.66 2.76 -4.86
CA PRO A 185 15.66 2.06 -5.66
C PRO A 185 15.12 0.80 -6.35
N ASP A 186 15.61 0.49 -7.55
CA ASP A 186 15.17 -0.69 -8.32
C ASP A 186 15.45 -2.03 -7.63
N ASN A 187 16.41 -2.08 -6.72
CA ASN A 187 16.72 -3.24 -5.89
C ASN A 187 15.88 -3.31 -4.60
N ILE A 188 14.99 -2.33 -4.36
CA ILE A 188 14.04 -2.27 -3.25
C ILE A 188 12.62 -2.15 -3.84
N ARG A 189 12.21 -3.17 -4.59
CA ARG A 189 10.87 -3.25 -5.17
C ARG A 189 9.97 -4.11 -4.29
N PRO A 190 8.78 -3.65 -3.92
CA PRO A 190 7.78 -4.53 -3.33
C PRO A 190 7.31 -5.53 -4.37
N GLU A 191 7.24 -6.79 -4.00
CA GLU A 191 6.75 -7.82 -4.90
C GLU A 191 5.21 -7.80 -5.02
N TYR A 192 4.49 -7.10 -4.12
CA TYR A 192 3.02 -7.10 -4.07
C TYR A 192 2.38 -5.99 -3.21
N VAL A 193 1.04 -5.90 -3.29
CA VAL A 193 0.18 -4.98 -2.52
C VAL A 193 0.16 -5.37 -1.04
N GLY A 194 0.48 -4.43 -0.16
CA GLY A 194 0.61 -4.63 1.28
C GLY A 194 2.04 -4.93 1.76
N SER A 195 3.02 -5.09 0.86
CA SER A 195 4.42 -5.20 1.25
C SER A 195 4.90 -3.93 1.95
N VAL A 196 5.69 -4.08 3.02
CA VAL A 196 6.31 -2.98 3.76
C VAL A 196 7.83 -3.12 3.76
N PHE A 197 8.54 -2.06 3.40
CA PHE A 197 10.00 -2.03 3.27
C PHE A 197 10.57 -0.65 3.63
N GLU A 198 11.89 -0.60 3.85
CA GLU A 198 12.58 0.63 4.23
C GLU A 198 13.39 1.22 3.08
N VAL A 199 13.39 2.55 2.96
CA VAL A 199 14.24 3.33 2.04
C VAL A 199 14.95 4.44 2.82
N ASP A 200 16.22 4.73 2.49
CA ASP A 200 16.99 5.77 3.17
C ASP A 200 16.34 7.17 3.08
N VAL A 201 16.38 7.90 4.19
CA VAL A 201 15.96 9.32 4.26
C VAL A 201 16.94 10.19 3.44
N PRO A 202 16.45 11.07 2.55
CA PRO A 202 17.29 11.97 1.77
C PRO A 202 18.20 12.84 2.63
N LYS A 203 19.50 12.86 2.29
CA LYS A 203 20.46 13.77 2.92
C LYS A 203 20.31 15.17 2.30
N ILE A 204 20.08 16.17 3.14
CA ILE A 204 19.98 17.57 2.72
C ILE A 204 21.18 18.35 3.27
N THR A 205 21.93 19.01 2.39
CA THR A 205 23.12 19.80 2.76
C THR A 205 22.78 20.88 3.78
N GLY A 206 23.48 20.88 4.91
CA GLY A 206 23.26 21.83 6.00
C GLY A 206 22.12 21.45 6.97
N TYR A 207 21.56 20.24 6.87
CA TYR A 207 20.53 19.73 7.78
C TYR A 207 20.85 18.31 8.26
N THR A 208 20.32 17.96 9.42
CA THR A 208 20.25 16.59 9.96
C THR A 208 18.79 16.17 10.08
N ALA A 209 18.45 15.00 9.54
CA ALA A 209 17.14 14.37 9.76
C ALA A 209 17.08 13.68 11.12
N ASP A 210 15.88 13.62 11.70
CA ASP A 210 15.53 12.81 12.88
C ASP A 210 15.51 11.29 12.58
N LYS A 211 15.14 10.92 11.34
CA LYS A 211 15.09 9.54 10.86
C LYS A 211 16.24 9.20 9.91
N LYS A 212 16.59 7.91 9.85
CA LYS A 212 17.55 7.35 8.88
C LYS A 212 16.87 6.68 7.68
N THR A 213 15.73 6.05 7.92
CA THR A 213 14.94 5.32 6.92
C THR A 213 13.47 5.73 7.00
N LEU A 214 12.74 5.41 5.93
CA LEU A 214 11.30 5.64 5.75
C LEU A 214 10.61 4.31 5.53
N THR A 215 9.48 4.12 6.20
CA THR A 215 8.58 2.98 6.04
C THR A 215 7.72 3.20 4.80
N ILE A 216 7.92 2.38 3.78
CA ILE A 216 7.18 2.43 2.52
C ILE A 216 6.21 1.25 2.48
N THR A 217 4.95 1.51 2.18
CA THR A 217 3.94 0.49 1.95
C THR A 217 3.53 0.50 0.48
N ALA A 218 3.46 -0.67 -0.12
CA ALA A 218 2.92 -0.87 -1.45
C ALA A 218 1.37 -0.97 -1.39
N ILE A 219 0.66 -0.26 -2.25
CA ILE A 219 -0.81 -0.29 -2.36
C ILE A 219 -1.23 -0.49 -3.82
N ASP A 220 -2.46 -0.95 -4.09
CA ASP A 220 -2.95 -1.22 -5.46
C ASP A 220 -2.74 -0.05 -6.46
N GLU A 221 -2.62 1.18 -5.95
CA GLU A 221 -2.52 2.41 -6.71
C GLU A 221 -1.08 2.99 -6.78
N GLY A 222 -0.09 2.38 -6.11
CA GLY A 222 1.31 2.85 -6.11
C GLY A 222 2.09 2.56 -4.81
N LEU A 223 3.06 3.42 -4.49
CA LEU A 223 3.81 3.36 -3.22
C LEU A 223 3.47 4.54 -2.33
N ILE A 224 3.35 4.29 -1.03
CA ILE A 224 2.98 5.30 -0.03
C ILE A 224 3.93 5.26 1.17
N SER A 225 4.01 6.36 1.91
CA SER A 225 4.69 6.42 3.20
C SER A 225 3.94 7.35 4.13
N ASN A 226 3.66 6.87 5.33
CA ASN A 226 3.06 7.68 6.40
C ASN A 226 4.13 8.36 7.28
N ASP A 227 5.42 8.21 6.95
CA ASP A 227 6.51 8.79 7.75
C ASP A 227 6.71 10.28 7.47
N GLU A 228 6.82 11.05 8.55
CA GLU A 228 7.30 12.43 8.53
C GLU A 228 8.76 12.52 8.97
N ILE A 229 9.53 13.41 8.32
CA ILE A 229 10.92 13.72 8.64
C ILE A 229 11.04 15.15 9.18
N THR A 230 11.67 15.29 10.34
CA THR A 230 12.09 16.60 10.88
C THR A 230 13.54 16.87 10.53
N TYR A 231 13.78 17.85 9.66
CA TYR A 231 15.12 18.36 9.38
C TYR A 231 15.48 19.50 10.33
N THR A 232 16.54 19.31 11.11
CA THR A 232 17.14 20.34 11.95
C THR A 232 18.33 20.96 11.22
N LYS A 233 18.38 22.29 11.14
CA LYS A 233 19.49 22.99 10.49
C LYS A 233 20.78 22.82 11.29
N VAL A 234 21.85 22.39 10.63
CA VAL A 234 23.18 22.29 11.26
C VAL A 234 23.76 23.70 11.34
N GLU A 235 23.90 24.22 12.55
CA GLU A 235 24.59 25.48 12.78
C GLU A 235 26.08 25.32 12.47
N THR A 236 26.50 25.84 11.31
CA THR A 236 27.92 26.06 11.05
C THR A 236 28.40 27.16 12.00
N LYS A 237 29.10 26.79 13.08
CA LYS A 237 29.90 27.73 13.86
C LYS A 237 30.72 28.59 12.89
N PRO A 238 30.71 29.93 13.00
CA PRO A 238 31.46 30.78 12.09
C PRO A 238 32.92 30.34 12.05
N ALA A 239 33.45 30.11 10.85
CA ALA A 239 34.85 29.79 10.69
C ALA A 239 35.68 30.93 11.28
N VAL A 240 36.44 30.63 12.34
CA VAL A 240 37.43 31.56 12.89
C VAL A 240 38.38 31.89 11.75
N LYS A 241 38.44 33.17 11.36
CA LYS A 241 39.30 33.64 10.27
C LYS A 241 40.76 33.40 10.66
N SER A 242 41.34 32.29 10.21
CA SER A 242 42.78 32.06 10.28
C SER A 242 43.49 33.06 9.36
N VAL A 243 44.39 33.84 9.94
CA VAL A 243 45.24 34.78 9.20
C VAL A 243 46.16 33.97 8.26
N PRO A 244 46.33 34.36 6.98
CA PRO A 244 47.12 33.59 6.04
C PRO A 244 48.62 33.80 6.26
N THR A 245 49.32 32.74 6.67
CA THR A 245 50.78 32.70 6.61
C THR A 245 51.22 32.44 5.17
N GLN A 246 52.06 33.31 4.61
CA GLN A 246 52.62 33.13 3.28
C GLN A 246 53.63 31.97 3.26
N THR A 247 53.50 31.05 2.30
CA THR A 247 54.63 30.24 1.81
C THR A 247 54.53 30.07 0.30
N THR A 248 55.62 30.36 -0.40
CA THR A 248 55.69 30.46 -1.86
C THR A 248 56.13 29.17 -2.54
N VAL A 249 55.29 28.60 -3.42
CA VAL A 249 55.72 27.81 -4.59
C VAL A 249 54.74 28.07 -5.77
N LYS A 250 55.24 28.01 -7.00
CA LYS A 250 54.56 28.34 -8.28
C LYS A 250 55.03 27.31 -9.34
N PRO A 251 54.37 27.17 -10.50
CA PRO A 251 53.03 26.63 -10.74
C PRO A 251 53.03 25.41 -11.69
N SER A 252 51.90 24.72 -11.85
CA SER A 252 51.63 23.91 -13.05
C SER A 252 50.15 23.93 -13.44
N ASN A 253 49.89 24.25 -14.71
CA ASN A 253 48.61 24.36 -15.43
C ASN A 253 47.55 23.30 -15.02
N SER A 254 46.25 23.61 -14.99
CA SER A 254 45.48 24.20 -16.11
C SER A 254 44.34 25.16 -15.70
N LEU A 255 43.99 26.07 -16.61
CA LEU A 255 43.00 27.15 -16.48
C LEU A 255 41.63 26.71 -17.03
N ARG A 256 40.52 27.06 -16.33
CA ARG A 256 39.42 28.01 -16.71
C ARG A 256 38.68 27.73 -18.05
N LEU A 257 37.48 28.21 -18.35
CA LEU A 257 36.62 29.32 -17.88
C LEU A 257 35.17 28.79 -17.73
N ALA A 258 34.37 29.18 -16.72
CA ALA A 258 33.70 30.46 -16.45
C ALA A 258 32.27 30.54 -17.02
N GLU A 259 31.36 31.04 -16.18
CA GLU A 259 30.01 31.46 -16.55
C GLU A 259 30.09 32.69 -17.46
N ASP A 260 29.13 32.88 -18.37
CA ASP A 260 28.69 34.24 -18.67
C ASP A 260 27.26 34.33 -19.22
N ILE A 261 26.64 35.48 -18.95
CA ILE A 261 25.24 35.82 -19.24
C ILE A 261 25.15 36.56 -20.57
N ILE A 262 24.26 36.16 -21.48
CA ILE A 262 23.85 37.02 -22.61
C ILE A 262 22.32 36.99 -22.82
N LYS A 263 21.71 38.20 -22.77
CA LYS A 263 20.41 38.53 -23.38
C LYS A 263 20.67 39.49 -24.58
N PRO A 264 19.68 39.72 -25.47
CA PRO A 264 19.90 39.59 -26.92
C PRO A 264 20.26 40.89 -27.65
N LYS A 265 20.62 40.78 -28.94
CA LYS A 265 20.42 41.87 -29.92
C LYS A 265 20.23 41.39 -31.36
N SER A 266 19.46 42.17 -32.11
CA SER A 266 19.02 42.00 -33.49
C SER A 266 20.02 42.44 -34.55
N VAL A 267 19.94 41.86 -35.76
CA VAL A 267 20.17 42.57 -37.05
C VAL A 267 19.16 42.04 -38.08
N ALA A 268 18.71 42.88 -39.02
CA ALA A 268 17.74 42.55 -40.06
C ALA A 268 18.29 42.80 -41.48
N THR A 269 17.72 42.12 -42.49
CA THR A 269 17.61 42.44 -43.95
C THR A 269 17.31 41.13 -44.71
N ALA A 270 16.65 41.07 -45.88
CA ALA A 270 15.64 41.93 -46.50
C ALA A 270 14.86 41.13 -47.58
N GLU A 271 13.64 41.62 -47.85
CA GLU A 271 12.57 41.26 -48.81
C GLU A 271 12.93 40.89 -50.28
N PRO A 272 11.99 40.34 -51.12
CA PRO A 272 10.86 41.14 -51.67
C PRO A 272 9.48 40.47 -51.97
N LYS A 273 8.42 41.25 -51.71
CA LYS A 273 7.18 41.54 -52.52
C LYS A 273 6.26 40.45 -53.11
N THR A 274 4.94 40.57 -52.82
CA THR A 274 3.92 41.13 -53.76
C THR A 274 2.59 41.58 -53.10
N GLU A 275 2.15 42.81 -53.44
CA GLU A 275 0.78 43.36 -53.68
C GLU A 275 -0.46 42.87 -52.85
N SER A 276 -1.16 43.73 -52.07
CA SER A 276 -2.30 44.63 -52.47
C SER A 276 -3.69 43.98 -52.17
N LYS A 277 -4.83 44.62 -51.80
CA LYS A 277 -5.32 46.02 -51.60
C LYS A 277 -6.70 45.99 -50.86
N ILE A 278 -7.06 46.82 -49.85
CA ILE A 278 -7.95 48.04 -49.87
C ILE A 278 -8.55 48.26 -48.45
N GLU A 279 -8.71 49.53 -48.05
CA GLU A 279 -9.55 50.10 -46.96
C GLU A 279 -10.48 51.18 -47.62
N PRO A 280 -11.48 51.84 -46.97
CA PRO A 280 -11.76 51.99 -45.53
C PRO A 280 -13.27 51.90 -45.12
N GLU A 281 -13.60 52.11 -43.84
CA GLU A 281 -14.39 53.28 -43.35
C GLU A 281 -14.78 53.18 -41.85
N THR A 282 -14.79 54.33 -41.17
CA THR A 282 -15.36 54.59 -39.82
C THR A 282 -16.30 55.80 -39.94
N PRO A 283 -17.38 55.93 -39.14
CA PRO A 283 -17.30 56.24 -37.70
C PRO A 283 -18.31 55.37 -36.88
N ALA A 284 -18.69 55.61 -35.61
CA ALA A 284 -18.49 56.72 -34.67
C ALA A 284 -18.47 56.26 -33.19
N LYS A 285 -18.33 57.22 -32.25
CA LYS A 285 -18.54 57.06 -30.79
C LYS A 285 -19.94 57.62 -30.42
N PRO A 286 -20.52 57.24 -29.26
CA PRO A 286 -20.32 58.10 -28.08
C PRO A 286 -20.07 57.34 -26.76
N GLU A 287 -19.63 58.08 -25.75
CA GLU A 287 -19.24 57.60 -24.43
C GLU A 287 -20.42 57.28 -23.50
N VAL A 288 -20.27 56.23 -22.69
CA VAL A 288 -20.78 56.20 -21.31
C VAL A 288 -19.70 55.57 -20.42
N SER A 289 -19.44 56.20 -19.28
CA SER A 289 -18.51 55.75 -18.23
C SER A 289 -19.13 54.64 -17.37
N VAL A 290 -18.35 53.61 -17.05
CA VAL A 290 -18.58 52.72 -15.89
C VAL A 290 -17.24 52.51 -15.18
N ASP A 291 -17.31 52.38 -13.86
CA ASP A 291 -16.18 52.50 -12.93
C ASP A 291 -15.07 51.46 -13.09
N SER A 292 -13.88 51.84 -12.61
CA SER A 292 -12.75 50.95 -12.43
C SER A 292 -13.09 49.83 -11.44
N GLU A 293 -12.99 48.57 -11.89
CA GLU A 293 -12.92 47.42 -10.98
C GLU A 293 -11.75 47.59 -9.99
N PRO A 294 -11.90 47.15 -8.73
CA PRO A 294 -10.82 47.21 -7.77
C PRO A 294 -9.68 46.27 -8.18
N ASP A 295 -8.44 46.74 -8.02
CA ASP A 295 -7.23 45.94 -8.08
C ASP A 295 -7.30 44.80 -7.04
N VAL A 296 -7.78 43.62 -7.46
CA VAL A 296 -7.75 42.41 -6.65
C VAL A 296 -6.32 41.90 -6.65
N GLN A 297 -5.49 42.53 -5.82
CA GLN A 297 -4.27 41.91 -5.33
C GLN A 297 -4.68 40.62 -4.64
N ALA A 298 -4.37 39.49 -5.27
CA ALA A 298 -4.59 38.18 -4.69
C ALA A 298 -3.86 38.13 -3.34
N GLU A 299 -4.60 38.04 -2.24
CA GLU A 299 -4.01 37.72 -0.94
C GLU A 299 -3.22 36.41 -1.11
N GLN A 300 -1.90 36.47 -0.90
CA GLN A 300 -1.06 35.27 -0.98
C GLN A 300 -1.63 34.21 -0.05
N GLY A 301 -2.13 33.13 -0.66
CA GLY A 301 -3.00 32.19 0.04
C GLY A 301 -2.31 31.56 1.23
N LYS A 302 -3.08 31.33 2.30
CA LYS A 302 -2.53 30.78 3.53
C LYS A 302 -2.21 29.29 3.33
N VAL A 303 -0.94 28.98 3.09
CA VAL A 303 -0.42 27.61 3.09
C VAL A 303 -0.28 27.12 4.53
N SER A 304 -0.68 25.88 4.77
CA SER A 304 -0.57 25.18 6.05
C SER A 304 -0.22 23.71 5.84
N LYS A 305 0.37 23.07 6.85
CA LYS A 305 0.73 21.64 6.79
C LYS A 305 -0.54 20.79 6.79
N PHE A 306 -0.60 19.81 5.90
CA PHE A 306 -1.75 18.93 5.74
C PHE A 306 -1.26 17.55 5.29
N MET A 307 -1.30 16.54 6.16
CA MET A 307 -0.63 15.26 5.90
C MET A 307 -1.63 14.12 5.74
N ASN A 308 -2.24 14.00 4.56
CA ASN A 308 -3.20 12.92 4.29
C ASN A 308 -3.18 12.48 2.83
N TYR A 309 -3.68 11.28 2.59
CA TYR A 309 -4.04 10.86 1.24
C TYR A 309 -5.38 11.46 0.83
N ILE A 310 -5.48 11.77 -0.45
CA ILE A 310 -6.69 12.27 -1.11
C ILE A 310 -7.00 11.40 -2.34
N SER A 311 -8.28 11.24 -2.63
CA SER A 311 -8.76 10.57 -3.84
C SER A 311 -9.95 11.32 -4.42
N VAL A 312 -10.07 11.31 -5.75
CA VAL A 312 -11.10 12.06 -6.48
C VAL A 312 -12.47 11.42 -6.24
N HIS A 313 -13.48 12.25 -5.96
CA HIS A 313 -14.84 11.74 -5.72
C HIS A 313 -15.38 10.98 -6.95
N SER A 314 -16.17 9.94 -6.72
CA SER A 314 -16.51 8.96 -7.77
C SER A 314 -17.48 9.49 -8.83
N ASP A 315 -18.21 10.56 -8.53
CA ASP A 315 -19.12 11.29 -9.42
C ASP A 315 -18.39 12.04 -10.54
N ILE A 316 -17.15 12.47 -10.30
CA ILE A 316 -16.33 13.13 -11.33
C ILE A 316 -15.27 12.16 -11.90
N LYS A 317 -15.02 12.28 -13.20
CA LYS A 317 -14.06 11.41 -13.91
C LYS A 317 -12.62 11.73 -13.52
N GLU A 318 -12.33 13.01 -13.38
CA GLU A 318 -11.02 13.57 -13.06
C GLU A 318 -11.18 14.94 -12.39
N ALA A 319 -10.27 15.27 -11.47
CA ALA A 319 -10.21 16.58 -10.81
C ALA A 319 -9.15 17.47 -11.50
N LYS A 320 -9.42 18.77 -11.61
CA LYS A 320 -8.48 19.74 -12.20
C LYS A 320 -7.42 20.15 -11.19
N THR A 321 -6.20 20.44 -11.65
CA THR A 321 -5.18 21.06 -10.80
C THR A 321 -4.95 22.54 -11.15
N TYR A 322 -4.41 23.27 -10.18
CA TYR A 322 -4.25 24.72 -10.18
C TYR A 322 -2.87 25.10 -9.63
N SER A 323 -2.37 26.29 -9.94
CA SER A 323 -1.17 26.88 -9.33
C SER A 323 -1.43 27.40 -7.90
N MET A 324 -0.38 27.78 -7.17
CA MET A 324 -0.51 28.46 -5.88
C MET A 324 -1.30 29.79 -5.97
N ASP A 325 -1.33 30.43 -7.14
CA ASP A 325 -2.13 31.64 -7.42
C ASP A 325 -3.56 31.33 -7.89
N GLY A 326 -3.97 30.06 -7.89
CA GLY A 326 -5.32 29.61 -8.28
C GLY A 326 -5.57 29.54 -9.79
N GLN A 327 -4.55 29.72 -10.63
CA GLN A 327 -4.66 29.60 -12.10
C GLN A 327 -4.79 28.13 -12.51
N LEU A 328 -5.57 27.84 -13.55
CA LEU A 328 -5.79 26.46 -14.02
C LEU A 328 -4.54 25.89 -14.71
N ASN A 329 -4.10 24.71 -14.29
CA ASN A 329 -3.02 23.98 -14.97
C ASN A 329 -3.61 23.16 -16.13
N GLU A 330 -3.54 23.67 -17.36
CA GLU A 330 -4.06 22.97 -18.54
C GLU A 330 -3.42 21.58 -18.74
N GLY A 331 -4.26 20.55 -18.92
CA GLY A 331 -3.82 19.17 -19.16
C GLY A 331 -3.44 18.36 -17.92
N ASN A 332 -3.26 18.98 -16.75
CA ASN A 332 -2.92 18.29 -15.51
C ASN A 332 -4.19 17.96 -14.70
N THR A 333 -4.58 16.69 -14.66
CA THR A 333 -5.75 16.20 -13.92
C THR A 333 -5.42 15.02 -13.01
N LEU A 334 -6.14 14.92 -11.88
CA LEU A 334 -6.10 13.75 -11.01
C LEU A 334 -7.20 12.77 -11.41
N ARG A 335 -6.92 11.47 -11.43
CA ARG A 335 -7.89 10.44 -11.86
C ARG A 335 -8.47 9.69 -10.65
N ARG A 336 -9.76 9.37 -10.69
CA ARG A 336 -10.56 8.68 -9.64
C ARG A 336 -10.21 7.23 -9.29
N SER A 337 -9.04 6.76 -9.71
CA SER A 337 -8.53 5.40 -9.42
C SER A 337 -7.04 5.45 -9.05
N TYR A 338 -6.59 6.63 -8.62
CA TYR A 338 -5.25 6.89 -8.14
C TYR A 338 -5.32 7.67 -6.84
N SER A 339 -4.35 7.36 -5.99
CA SER A 339 -4.23 7.86 -4.64
C SER A 339 -3.10 8.88 -4.60
N TRP A 340 -3.40 10.07 -4.11
CA TRP A 340 -2.48 11.19 -4.14
C TRP A 340 -2.12 11.55 -2.71
N PHE A 341 -0.83 11.65 -2.42
CA PHE A 341 -0.38 12.17 -1.14
C PHE A 341 -0.41 13.69 -1.18
N SER A 342 -0.96 14.31 -0.16
CA SER A 342 -0.88 15.75 0.04
C SER A 342 -0.11 16.06 1.32
N ASP A 343 0.77 17.06 1.24
CA ASP A 343 1.60 17.57 2.34
C ASP A 343 1.23 18.99 2.80
N LYS A 344 0.43 19.72 1.99
CA LYS A 344 0.07 21.13 2.22
C LYS A 344 -1.39 21.40 1.84
N GLU A 345 -2.07 22.19 2.67
CA GLU A 345 -3.38 22.79 2.39
C GLU A 345 -3.17 24.27 2.10
N LEU A 346 -3.73 24.77 1.00
CA LEU A 346 -3.75 26.17 0.61
C LEU A 346 -5.18 26.70 0.72
N LYS A 347 -5.34 27.90 1.28
CA LYS A 347 -6.60 28.66 1.27
C LYS A 347 -6.44 29.92 0.44
N LEU A 348 -7.26 30.05 -0.61
CA LEU A 348 -7.41 31.24 -1.43
C LEU A 348 -8.85 31.73 -1.25
N GLY A 349 -9.04 32.81 -0.47
CA GLY A 349 -10.35 33.23 -0.01
C GLY A 349 -11.09 32.09 0.72
N ASN A 350 -12.31 31.79 0.27
CA ASN A 350 -13.11 30.69 0.81
C ASN A 350 -12.78 29.31 0.21
N GLN A 351 -11.99 29.24 -0.87
CA GLN A 351 -11.65 27.98 -1.52
C GLN A 351 -10.44 27.33 -0.84
N LYS A 352 -10.59 26.04 -0.53
CA LYS A 352 -9.52 25.19 -0.04
C LYS A 352 -8.95 24.33 -1.18
N TYR A 353 -7.63 24.15 -1.18
CA TYR A 353 -6.88 23.28 -2.09
C TYR A 353 -5.91 22.40 -1.32
N TYR A 354 -5.58 21.24 -1.89
CA TYR A 354 -4.58 20.30 -1.40
C TYR A 354 -3.45 20.18 -2.41
N HIS A 355 -2.20 20.26 -1.96
CA HIS A 355 -1.03 20.12 -2.81
C HIS A 355 -0.89 18.68 -3.34
N VAL A 356 -0.35 18.52 -4.54
CA VAL A 356 -0.16 17.22 -5.19
C VAL A 356 1.28 16.98 -5.60
N LEU A 357 1.89 17.91 -6.36
CA LEU A 357 3.29 17.81 -6.83
C LEU A 357 3.75 19.15 -7.43
N GLY A 358 4.90 19.66 -7.00
CA GLY A 358 5.52 20.86 -7.56
C GLY A 358 4.76 22.14 -7.25
N ASP A 359 3.96 22.60 -8.22
CA ASP A 359 2.99 23.70 -8.06
C ASP A 359 1.59 23.27 -8.54
N SER A 360 1.26 21.99 -8.42
CA SER A 360 -0.07 21.47 -8.70
C SER A 360 -0.88 21.27 -7.42
N TRP A 361 -2.00 21.97 -7.35
CA TRP A 361 -2.94 21.97 -6.24
C TRP A 361 -4.32 21.52 -6.75
N VAL A 362 -4.96 20.55 -6.10
CA VAL A 362 -6.34 20.15 -6.42
C VAL A 362 -7.32 20.82 -5.46
N LYS A 363 -8.52 21.18 -5.92
CA LYS A 363 -9.56 21.72 -5.03
C LYS A 363 -10.01 20.66 -4.02
N ALA A 364 -10.19 21.08 -2.77
CA ALA A 364 -10.70 20.22 -1.70
C ALA A 364 -12.16 19.77 -1.90
N GLU A 365 -12.90 20.39 -2.83
CA GLU A 365 -14.26 19.97 -3.21
C GLU A 365 -14.27 18.88 -4.30
N ASP A 366 -13.14 18.60 -4.95
CA ASP A 366 -13.05 17.58 -6.00
C ASP A 366 -12.50 16.24 -5.46
N VAL A 367 -12.07 16.20 -4.19
CA VAL A 367 -11.41 15.05 -3.56
C VAL A 367 -11.86 14.84 -2.12
N TYR A 368 -11.94 13.58 -1.70
CA TYR A 368 -12.08 13.21 -0.29
C TYR A 368 -10.74 12.84 0.33
N ILE A 369 -10.64 13.00 1.65
CA ILE A 369 -9.47 12.65 2.46
C ILE A 369 -9.64 11.21 2.96
N TYR A 370 -8.58 10.41 2.97
CA TYR A 370 -8.63 9.06 3.54
C TYR A 370 -7.29 8.58 4.13
N ARG A 371 -7.35 7.41 4.79
CA ARG A 371 -6.24 6.57 5.25
C ARG A 371 -6.53 5.12 4.88
N GLU A 372 -5.55 4.36 4.42
CA GLU A 372 -5.70 2.92 4.21
C GLU A 372 -5.87 2.22 5.57
N ALA A 373 -6.96 1.47 5.74
CA ALA A 373 -7.34 0.88 7.02
C ALA A 373 -8.24 -0.36 6.82
N GLN A 374 -7.63 -1.53 6.98
CA GLN A 374 -8.32 -2.82 6.90
C GLN A 374 -8.99 -3.13 8.25
N ASN A 375 -10.23 -2.70 8.41
CA ASN A 375 -11.05 -2.97 9.59
C ASN A 375 -12.09 -4.06 9.30
N LEU A 376 -12.55 -4.74 10.35
CA LEU A 376 -13.84 -5.42 10.34
C LEU A 376 -14.83 -4.52 11.08
N VAL A 377 -15.91 -4.11 10.43
CA VAL A 377 -16.97 -3.30 11.03
C VAL A 377 -18.24 -4.11 11.17
N LYS A 378 -18.92 -3.99 12.31
CA LYS A 378 -20.16 -4.69 12.61
C LYS A 378 -21.30 -3.71 12.79
N THR A 379 -22.43 -3.96 12.11
CA THR A 379 -23.65 -3.16 12.27
C THR A 379 -24.37 -3.52 13.56
N SER A 380 -25.12 -2.56 14.12
CA SER A 380 -26.01 -2.85 15.25
C SER A 380 -27.08 -3.89 14.86
N SER A 381 -27.49 -4.70 15.82
CA SER A 381 -28.63 -5.62 15.69
C SER A 381 -29.97 -4.94 15.95
N ASP A 382 -29.98 -3.71 16.48
CA ASP A 382 -31.18 -2.96 16.88
C ASP A 382 -31.77 -2.15 15.71
N VAL A 383 -31.03 -2.01 14.61
CA VAL A 383 -31.47 -1.36 13.38
C VAL A 383 -31.70 -2.39 12.28
N VAL A 384 -32.80 -2.28 11.54
CA VAL A 384 -33.14 -3.21 10.44
C VAL A 384 -32.07 -3.21 9.33
N MET A 385 -31.51 -2.03 9.07
CA MET A 385 -30.45 -1.80 8.09
C MET A 385 -29.62 -0.60 8.53
N THR A 386 -28.29 -0.70 8.40
CA THR A 386 -27.37 0.43 8.56
C THR A 386 -27.18 1.13 7.20
N ASN A 387 -27.32 2.45 7.19
CA ASN A 387 -27.22 3.26 5.98
C ASN A 387 -25.82 3.23 5.36
N LEU A 388 -25.79 3.31 4.02
CA LEU A 388 -24.57 3.56 3.25
C LEU A 388 -24.63 4.94 2.62
N TYR A 389 -23.45 5.48 2.33
CA TYR A 389 -23.24 6.80 1.77
C TYR A 389 -22.30 6.72 0.56
N ASN A 390 -22.40 7.66 -0.36
CA ASN A 390 -21.42 7.80 -1.44
C ASN A 390 -20.21 8.65 -0.99
N SER A 391 -19.24 8.85 -1.88
CA SER A 391 -18.05 9.67 -1.60
C SER A 391 -18.34 11.16 -1.35
N ARG A 392 -19.58 11.64 -1.48
CA ARG A 392 -20.04 12.99 -1.10
C ARG A 392 -20.71 13.05 0.28
N ALA A 393 -20.77 11.92 1.00
CA ALA A 393 -21.60 11.69 2.18
C ALA A 393 -23.11 11.87 1.93
N GLU A 394 -23.56 11.61 0.69
CA GLU A 394 -24.99 11.55 0.37
C GLU A 394 -25.51 10.13 0.61
N LEU A 395 -26.69 10.02 1.21
CA LEU A 395 -27.33 8.74 1.56
C LEU A 395 -27.68 7.91 0.31
N LEU A 396 -27.21 6.66 0.29
CA LEU A 396 -27.64 5.66 -0.68
C LEU A 396 -28.96 5.04 -0.23
N THR A 397 -30.05 5.36 -0.92
CA THR A 397 -31.42 4.93 -0.56
C THR A 397 -31.81 3.56 -1.12
N ASN A 398 -31.00 3.01 -2.03
CA ASN A 398 -31.24 1.74 -2.70
C ASN A 398 -30.55 0.53 -2.02
N ARG A 399 -29.66 0.77 -1.04
CA ARG A 399 -28.87 -0.27 -0.39
C ARG A 399 -28.36 0.19 0.98
N GLY A 400 -28.20 -0.77 1.88
CA GLY A 400 -27.51 -0.61 3.15
C GLY A 400 -26.96 -1.95 3.63
N LEU A 401 -26.36 -1.97 4.82
CA LEU A 401 -25.81 -3.16 5.45
C LEU A 401 -26.85 -3.79 6.38
N SER A 402 -27.04 -5.11 6.32
CA SER A 402 -28.03 -5.82 7.14
C SER A 402 -27.76 -5.69 8.65
N ALA A 403 -28.81 -5.76 9.47
CA ALA A 403 -28.70 -5.83 10.94
C ALA A 403 -27.69 -6.88 11.44
N GLY A 404 -26.86 -6.54 12.43
CA GLY A 404 -25.93 -7.46 13.10
C GLY A 404 -24.83 -8.09 12.23
N SER A 405 -24.64 -7.62 10.99
CA SER A 405 -23.71 -8.18 10.01
C SER A 405 -22.31 -7.58 10.12
N THR A 406 -21.29 -8.33 9.71
CA THR A 406 -19.88 -7.90 9.75
C THR A 406 -19.30 -7.79 8.35
N TRP A 407 -18.60 -6.68 8.08
CA TRP A 407 -18.05 -6.32 6.78
C TRP A 407 -16.57 -5.99 6.91
N GLN A 408 -15.78 -6.35 5.90
CA GLN A 408 -14.40 -5.89 5.77
C GLN A 408 -14.38 -4.52 5.08
N THR A 409 -13.50 -3.64 5.50
CA THR A 409 -13.37 -2.27 4.97
C THR A 409 -11.99 -2.06 4.39
N SER A 410 -11.86 -1.21 3.37
CA SER A 410 -10.56 -0.89 2.76
C SER A 410 -9.90 0.36 3.34
N LYS A 411 -10.67 1.41 3.59
CA LYS A 411 -10.18 2.75 3.92
C LYS A 411 -11.00 3.40 5.04
N GLU A 412 -10.34 4.17 5.89
CA GLU A 412 -10.95 5.18 6.76
C GLU A 412 -11.01 6.50 6.01
N VAL A 413 -12.18 7.10 5.90
CA VAL A 413 -12.46 8.23 5.00
C VAL A 413 -13.05 9.39 5.79
N MET A 414 -12.56 10.61 5.56
CA MET A 414 -13.13 11.83 6.15
C MET A 414 -13.96 12.56 5.09
N LEU A 415 -15.29 12.49 5.23
CA LEU A 415 -16.26 13.19 4.36
C LEU A 415 -16.98 14.25 5.21
N ASN A 416 -17.02 15.50 4.73
CA ASN A 416 -17.63 16.63 5.46
C ASN A 416 -17.15 16.75 6.93
N ASN A 417 -15.86 16.46 7.17
CA ASN A 417 -15.21 16.42 8.48
C ASN A 417 -15.77 15.35 9.47
N HIS A 418 -16.51 14.36 8.96
CA HIS A 418 -16.95 13.17 9.69
C HIS A 418 -16.28 11.90 9.16
N LYS A 419 -16.17 10.86 9.99
CA LYS A 419 -15.43 9.63 9.66
C LYS A 419 -16.37 8.54 9.13
N TYR A 420 -15.93 7.87 8.06
CA TYR A 420 -16.60 6.76 7.41
C TYR A 420 -15.62 5.62 7.16
N TYR A 421 -16.14 4.41 6.97
CA TYR A 421 -15.39 3.24 6.53
C TYR A 421 -15.81 2.83 5.12
N GLN A 422 -14.87 2.63 4.21
CA GLN A 422 -15.16 2.21 2.84
C GLN A 422 -15.48 0.71 2.78
N ILE A 423 -16.68 0.38 2.30
CA ILE A 423 -17.16 -1.00 2.08
C ILE A 423 -16.86 -1.45 0.64
N THR A 424 -17.14 -0.59 -0.34
CA THR A 424 -16.73 -0.77 -1.74
C THR A 424 -16.32 0.57 -2.36
N ALA A 425 -15.90 0.58 -3.63
CA ALA A 425 -15.29 1.74 -4.29
C ALA A 425 -16.03 3.09 -4.12
N ASN A 426 -17.37 3.09 -4.01
CA ASN A 426 -18.17 4.29 -3.72
C ASN A 426 -19.31 4.01 -2.72
N GLU A 427 -19.14 3.02 -1.83
CA GLU A 427 -20.08 2.71 -0.75
C GLU A 427 -19.33 2.82 0.58
N PHE A 428 -19.74 3.75 1.43
CA PHE A 428 -19.11 4.06 2.71
C PHE A 428 -20.14 3.93 3.84
N VAL A 429 -19.77 3.38 4.99
CA VAL A 429 -20.60 3.35 6.18
C VAL A 429 -20.12 4.39 7.19
N ASP A 430 -21.05 5.12 7.79
CA ASP A 430 -20.76 6.10 8.86
C ASP A 430 -20.17 5.38 10.08
N SER A 431 -19.06 5.89 10.62
CA SER A 431 -18.35 5.25 11.72
C SER A 431 -19.10 5.23 13.04
N ASP A 432 -20.10 6.08 13.24
CA ASP A 432 -20.90 6.12 14.47
C ASP A 432 -22.01 5.05 14.45
N ASN A 433 -22.29 4.48 13.28
CA ASN A 433 -23.33 3.46 13.08
C ASN A 433 -22.78 2.01 13.03
N VAL A 434 -21.47 1.82 13.25
CA VAL A 434 -20.81 0.51 13.26
C VAL A 434 -19.73 0.40 14.34
N GLU A 435 -19.57 -0.79 14.90
CA GLU A 435 -18.49 -1.11 15.82
C GLU A 435 -17.28 -1.68 15.07
N VAL A 436 -16.07 -1.20 15.34
CA VAL A 436 -14.84 -1.84 14.85
C VAL A 436 -14.57 -3.09 15.69
N VAL A 437 -14.58 -4.24 15.05
CA VAL A 437 -14.29 -5.55 15.66
C VAL A 437 -12.82 -5.87 15.44
N ASN A 438 -12.01 -5.73 16.49
CA ASN A 438 -10.64 -6.22 16.49
C ASN A 438 -10.67 -7.76 16.49
N GLY A 439 -10.05 -8.37 15.47
CA GLY A 439 -10.14 -9.80 15.15
C GLY A 439 -9.19 -10.69 15.92
#